data_AF-A0A0C3DAI2-F1
#
_entry.id   AF-A0A0C3DAI2-F1
#
_cell.length_a   1.000
_cell.length_b   1.000
_cell.length_c   1.000
_cell.angle_alpha   90.00
_cell.angle_beta   90.00
_cell.angle_gamma   90.00
#
_symmetry.space_group_name_H-M   'P 1'
#
loop_
_entity.id
_entity.type
_entity.pdbx_description
1 polymer ?
#
loop_
_entity_poly.entity_id
_entity_poly.type
_entity_poly.pdbx_seq_one_letter_code
_entity_poly.pdbx_strand_id
1 'polypeptide(L)' 'FLLNTIKKTPDVYLDELQTMIALECGKDVSRSTIWRTLRRCGLTMKKVRIYLINTTSV' A
#
# COMPACT_ATOMS: atom_id res chain seq x y z
N PHE A 1 -1.45 13.25 -5.81
CA PHE A 1 -2.18 12.33 -4.93
C PHE A 1 -1.25 11.24 -4.37
N LEU A 2 -0.94 10.16 -5.10
CA LEU A 2 -0.15 9.00 -4.65
C LEU A 2 1.09 9.32 -3.80
N LEU A 3 1.99 10.17 -4.32
CA LEU A 3 3.22 10.54 -3.60
C LEU A 3 2.95 11.29 -2.29
N ASN A 4 1.90 12.10 -2.25
CA ASN A 4 1.51 12.83 -1.05
C ASN A 4 0.91 11.88 -0.01
N THR A 5 0.07 10.93 -0.44
CA THR A 5 -0.51 9.90 0.42
C THR A 5 0.58 9.04 1.07
N ILE A 6 1.55 8.58 0.30
CA ILE A 6 2.66 7.74 0.81
C ILE A 6 3.59 8.51 1.74
N LYS A 7 3.82 9.80 1.48
CA LYS A 7 4.61 10.65 2.39
C LYS A 7 3.94 10.84 3.75
N LYS A 8 2.61 10.90 3.77
CA LYS A 8 1.82 11.04 5.01
C LYS A 8 1.66 9.70 5.72
N THR A 9 1.46 8.63 4.95
CA THR A 9 1.15 7.29 5.46
C THR A 9 1.99 6.25 4.70
N PRO A 10 3.24 6.00 5.14
CA PRO A 10 4.13 5.07 4.44
C PRO A 10 3.81 3.59 4.70
N ASP A 11 2.99 3.28 5.71
CA ASP A 11 2.57 1.92 6.06
C ASP A 11 1.15 1.68 5.52
N VAL A 12 1.06 1.53 4.20
CA VAL A 12 -0.20 1.29 3.48
C VAL A 12 -0.01 0.20 2.43
N TYR A 13 -0.97 -0.71 2.34
CA TYR A 13 -0.97 -1.78 1.34
C TYR A 13 -1.47 -1.28 -0.03
N LEU A 14 -1.20 -2.06 -1.07
CA LEU A 14 -1.54 -1.72 -2.45
C LEU A 14 -3.06 -1.67 -2.71
N ASP A 15 -3.82 -2.54 -2.06
CA ASP A 15 -5.28 -2.60 -2.15
C ASP A 15 -5.96 -1.46 -1.36
N GLU A 16 -5.40 -1.09 -0.20
CA GLU A 16 -5.83 0.11 0.52
C GLU A 16 -5.59 1.36 -0.33
N LEU A 17 -4.43 1.45 -0.99
CA LEU A 17 -4.12 2.54 -1.89
C LEU A 17 -5.09 2.60 -3.09
N GLN A 18 -5.48 1.44 -3.64
CA GLN A 18 -6.51 1.36 -4.68
C GLN A 18 -7.84 1.92 -4.17
N THR A 19 -8.25 1.52 -2.97
CA THR A 19 -9.49 1.98 -2.34
C THR A 19 -9.46 3.49 -2.13
N MET A 20 -8.35 4.05 -1.64
CA MET A 20 -8.19 5.50 -1.48
C MET A 20 -8.29 6.25 -2.80
N ILE A 21 -7.71 5.73 -3.89
CA ILE A 21 -7.83 6.36 -5.22
C ILE A 21 -9.28 6.30 -5.73
N ALA A 22 -9.99 5.20 -5.50
CA ALA A 22 -11.39 5.07 -5.87
C ALA A 22 -12.26 6.07 -5.09
N LEU A 23 -12.03 6.21 -3.79
CA LEU A 23 -12.80 7.12 -2.92
C LEU A 23 -12.47 8.59 -3.16
N GLU A 24 -11.19 8.97 -3.22
CA GLU A 24 -10.78 10.37 -3.30
C GLU A 24 -10.71 10.91 -4.73
N CYS A 25 -10.47 10.06 -5.73
CA CYS A 25 -10.36 10.46 -7.13
C CYS A 25 -11.49 9.91 -8.03
N GLY A 26 -12.37 9.05 -7.52
CA GLY A 26 -13.46 8.45 -8.32
C GLY A 26 -12.96 7.52 -9.43
N LYS A 27 -11.74 6.99 -9.30
CA LYS A 27 -11.09 6.16 -10.33
C LYS A 27 -10.77 4.78 -9.80
N ASP A 28 -11.26 3.75 -10.48
CA ASP A 28 -10.77 2.39 -10.27
C ASP A 28 -9.46 2.20 -11.03
N VAL A 29 -8.42 1.76 -10.32
CA VAL A 29 -7.08 1.61 -10.87
C VAL A 29 -6.50 0.30 -10.39
N SER A 30 -6.01 -0.54 -11.32
CA SER A 30 -5.45 -1.82 -10.94
C SER A 30 -4.21 -1.68 -10.05
N ARG A 31 -4.05 -2.62 -9.09
CA ARG A 31 -2.87 -2.72 -8.21
C ARG A 31 -1.55 -2.71 -8.99
N SER A 32 -1.51 -3.34 -10.16
CA SER A 32 -0.35 -3.36 -11.05
C SER A 32 -0.02 -1.98 -11.63
N THR A 33 -1.01 -1.16 -11.96
CA THR A 33 -0.81 0.22 -12.43
C THR A 33 -0.28 1.11 -11.32
N ILE A 34 -0.84 0.97 -10.12
CA ILE A 34 -0.36 1.66 -8.92
C ILE A 34 1.11 1.29 -8.70
N TRP A 35 1.44 0.00 -8.67
CA TRP A 35 2.82 -0.46 -8.46
C TRP A 35 3.80 0.05 -9.52
N ARG A 36 3.44 0.02 -10.81
CA ARG A 36 4.28 0.57 -11.89
C ARG A 36 4.58 2.06 -11.66
N THR A 37 3.58 2.81 -11.20
CA THR A 37 3.73 4.23 -10.91
C THR A 37 4.67 4.46 -9.71
N LEU A 38 4.49 3.70 -8.63
CA LEU A 38 5.37 3.77 -7.44
C LEU A 38 6.82 3.45 -7.79
N ARG A 39 7.03 2.38 -8.56
CA ARG A 39 8.37 1.99 -9.03
C ARG A 39 8.99 3.06 -9.93
N ARG A 40 8.21 3.69 -10.81
CA ARG A 40 8.69 4.80 -11.65
C ARG A 40 9.12 6.01 -10.82
N CYS A 41 8.51 6.21 -9.65
CA CYS A 41 8.90 7.24 -8.69
C CYS A 41 10.07 6.83 -7.76
N GLY A 42 10.66 5.64 -7.94
CA GLY A 42 11.78 5.16 -7.13
C GLY A 42 11.39 4.58 -5.77
N LEU A 43 10.10 4.29 -5.55
CA LEU A 43 9.61 3.71 -4.29
C LEU A 43 9.70 2.18 -4.31
N THR A 44 9.97 1.60 -3.14
CA THR A 44 10.06 0.16 -2.91
C THR A 44 8.99 -0.30 -1.93
N MET A 45 8.48 -1.54 -2.08
CA MET A 45 7.60 -2.12 -1.05
C MET A 45 8.39 -2.50 0.19
N LYS A 46 7.80 -2.23 1.35
CA LYS A 46 8.25 -2.81 2.62
C LYS A 46 7.88 -4.29 2.64
N LYS A 47 8.83 -5.14 3.05
CA LYS A 47 8.58 -6.58 3.22
C LYS A 47 8.01 -6.82 4.62
N VAL A 48 6.72 -7.13 4.70
CA VAL A 48 6.05 -7.47 5.96
C VAL A 48 6.41 -8.90 6.33
N ARG A 49 7.00 -9.10 7.52
CA ARG A 49 7.25 -10.44 8.08
C ARG A 49 6.17 -10.73 9.12
N ILE A 50 5.36 -11.75 8.88
CA ILE A 50 4.40 -12.24 9.88
C ILE A 50 5.19 -13.13 10.85
N TYR A 51 5.30 -12.71 12.10
CA TYR A 51 5.79 -13.57 13.17
C TYR A 51 4.57 -14.23 13.82
N LEU A 52 4.41 -15.54 13.63
CA LEU A 52 3.43 -16.32 14.37
C LEU A 52 3.88 -16.35 15.83
N ILE A 53 3.28 -15.50 16.66
CA ILE A 53 3.35 -15.65 18.11
C ILE A 53 2.51 -16.87 18.47
N ASN A 54 3.17 -17.98 18.80
CA ASN A 54 2.52 -19.12 19.43
C ASN A 54 2.07 -18.68 20.82
N THR A 55 0.81 -18.26 20.94
CA THR A 55 0.17 -18.09 22.25
C THR A 55 -0.11 -19.47 22.81
N THR A 56 0.89 -20.10 23.44
CA THR A 56 0.64 -21.16 24.40
C THR A 56 -0.04 -20.54 25.60
N SER A 57 -1.38 -20.63 25.64
CA SER A 57 -2.13 -20.54 26.88
C SER A 57 -1.64 -21.64 27.82
N VAL A 58 -0.98 -21.23 28.90
CA VAL A 58 -0.80 -22.03 30.12
C VAL A 58 -1.95 -21.72 31.05
#